data_AF-A0A803Q9L0-F1
#
_entry.id   AF-A0A803Q9L0-F1
#
_cell.length_a   1.000
_cell.length_b   1.000
_cell.length_c   1.000
_cell.angle_alpha   90.00
_cell.angle_beta   90.00
_cell.angle_gamma   90.00
#
_symmetry.space_group_name_H-M   'P 1'
#
loop_
_entity.id
_entity.type
_entity.pdbx_description
1 polymer ?
#
loop_
_entity_poly.entity_id
_entity_poly.type
_entity_poly.pdbx_seq_one_letter_code
_entity_poly.pdbx_strand_id
1 'polypeptide(L)'
;MELELVWLLRAAWIAGTLPILVASIPSSRLSSVHGLLLDFAKRGKIMSSSSKRFTLPQKYFGHFYAVASVWTTFLLVSTWMYAYKTVPIVSKPFHYSTFASQIAGGSQIFSWLQSHTAPVEYKYSVWRSVFLLLLMDVQVLRRLYETIYVFNYSSSARMHILGYLTGFFFYTAGPLSLCCNCIPEVYKFVLNGVAEFIVIGKNRMPAFELDWWEFVIPLVKLGWLQWIGAAIFFWGWIHQLRCHAILGSLRENKAQADEYVIPHGDWFKIVSSPHYLAEIVLYFGVLIASGGRDLTIWLLFIFVVANLVFAAAETHRWYLRKFENYPRNRLAIIPFVY
;
A
#
# COMPACT_ATOMS: atom_id res chain seq x y z
N MET A 1 3.49 24.10 7.04
CA MET A 1 4.23 22.91 6.57
C MET A 1 3.53 21.59 6.88
N GLU A 2 3.28 21.22 8.15
CA GLU A 2 2.67 19.90 8.47
C GLU A 2 1.25 19.74 7.91
N LEU A 3 0.41 20.75 8.13
CA LEU A 3 -0.96 20.77 7.59
C LEU A 3 -0.94 20.71 6.05
N GLU A 4 -0.03 21.45 5.42
CA GLU A 4 0.05 21.57 3.95
C GLU A 4 0.39 20.23 3.28
N LEU A 5 1.34 19.47 3.82
CA LEU A 5 1.72 18.17 3.25
C LEU A 5 0.55 17.17 3.33
N VAL A 6 -0.11 17.08 4.48
CA VAL A 6 -1.27 16.17 4.66
C VAL A 6 -2.41 16.56 3.72
N TRP A 7 -2.71 17.86 3.59
CA TRP A 7 -3.72 18.35 2.66
C TRP A 7 -3.39 18.03 1.20
N LEU A 8 -2.15 18.27 0.77
CA LEU A 8 -1.69 17.95 -0.58
C LEU A 8 -1.79 16.45 -0.88
N LEU A 9 -1.40 15.60 0.07
CA LEU A 9 -1.47 14.15 -0.08
C LEU A 9 -2.92 13.66 -0.20
N ARG A 10 -3.82 14.19 0.64
CA ARG A 10 -5.26 13.89 0.57
C ARG A 10 -5.87 14.36 -0.76
N ALA A 11 -5.54 15.59 -1.19
CA ALA A 11 -6.00 16.12 -2.47
C ALA A 11 -5.51 15.25 -3.64
N ALA A 12 -4.26 14.78 -3.60
CA ALA A 12 -3.70 13.90 -4.61
C ALA A 12 -4.42 12.55 -4.66
N TRP A 13 -4.74 11.93 -3.52
CA TRP A 13 -5.54 10.70 -3.49
C TRP A 13 -6.94 10.90 -4.05
N ILE A 14 -7.61 12.00 -3.69
CA ILE A 14 -8.94 12.34 -4.22
C ILE A 14 -8.87 12.53 -5.74
N ALA A 15 -7.90 13.30 -6.23
CA ALA A 15 -7.70 13.55 -7.65
C ALA A 15 -7.38 12.27 -8.44
N GLY A 16 -6.63 11.33 -7.86
CA GLY A 16 -6.36 10.03 -8.47
C GLY A 16 -7.56 9.07 -8.46
N THR A 17 -8.39 9.13 -7.42
CA THR A 17 -9.50 8.19 -7.21
C THR A 17 -10.78 8.60 -7.94
N LEU A 18 -11.11 9.89 -7.94
CA LEU A 18 -12.37 10.39 -8.48
C LEU A 18 -12.61 10.01 -9.95
N PRO A 19 -11.62 10.12 -10.87
CA PRO A 19 -11.82 9.69 -12.26
C PRO A 19 -12.15 8.20 -12.39
N ILE A 20 -11.57 7.35 -11.55
CA ILE A 20 -11.81 5.90 -11.53
C ILE A 20 -13.24 5.62 -11.08
N LEU A 21 -13.70 6.29 -10.02
CA LEU A 21 -15.08 6.15 -9.55
C LEU A 21 -16.09 6.63 -10.60
N VAL A 22 -15.85 7.80 -11.20
CA VAL A 22 -16.73 8.34 -12.26
C VAL A 22 -16.80 7.39 -13.46
N ALA A 23 -15.66 6.84 -13.90
CA ALA A 23 -15.60 5.87 -14.98
C ALA A 23 -16.27 4.53 -14.64
N SER A 24 -16.43 4.21 -13.35
CA SER A 24 -17.05 2.96 -12.89
C SER A 24 -18.59 3.05 -12.83
N ILE A 25 -19.17 4.24 -12.96
CA ILE A 25 -20.63 4.43 -12.93
C ILE A 25 -21.24 3.97 -14.27
N PRO A 26 -22.18 3.00 -14.27
CA PRO A 26 -22.83 2.52 -15.48
C PRO A 26 -23.85 3.54 -15.98
N SER A 27 -23.38 4.58 -16.67
CA SER A 27 -24.20 5.61 -17.30
C SER A 27 -23.78 5.86 -18.74
N SER A 28 -24.75 5.96 -19.65
CA SER A 28 -24.51 6.24 -21.07
C SER A 28 -23.78 7.59 -21.28
N ARG A 29 -24.03 8.58 -20.42
CA ARG A 29 -23.36 9.89 -20.44
C ARG A 29 -21.87 9.83 -20.04
N LEU A 30 -21.50 8.83 -19.24
CA LEU A 30 -20.13 8.63 -18.75
C LEU A 30 -19.36 7.58 -19.58
N SER A 31 -19.98 7.02 -20.62
CA SER A 31 -19.34 6.05 -21.52
C SER A 31 -18.05 6.59 -22.17
N SER A 32 -18.03 7.87 -22.53
CA SER A 32 -16.84 8.54 -23.06
C SER A 32 -15.72 8.64 -22.00
N VAL A 33 -16.07 8.99 -20.75
CA VAL A 33 -15.12 9.04 -19.63
C VAL A 33 -14.57 7.66 -19.30
N HIS A 34 -15.43 6.64 -19.30
CA HIS A 34 -15.04 5.24 -19.16
C HIS A 34 -14.06 4.81 -20.26
N GLY A 35 -14.36 5.13 -21.53
CA GLY A 35 -13.50 4.85 -22.68
C GLY A 35 -12.12 5.52 -22.57
N LEU A 36 -12.09 6.81 -22.21
CA LEU A 36 -10.83 7.55 -22.02
C LEU A 36 -9.98 6.97 -20.88
N LEU A 37 -10.61 6.70 -19.72
CA LEU A 37 -9.88 6.11 -18.60
C LEU A 37 -9.37 4.71 -18.96
N LEU A 38 -10.19 3.92 -19.68
CA LEU A 38 -9.80 2.60 -20.14
C LEU A 38 -8.60 2.68 -21.09
N ASP A 39 -8.59 3.62 -22.02
CA ASP A 39 -7.46 3.82 -22.94
C ASP A 39 -6.15 4.14 -22.19
N PHE A 40 -6.25 4.84 -21.06
CA PHE A 40 -5.09 5.12 -20.20
C PHE A 40 -4.74 3.99 -19.24
N ALA A 41 -5.71 3.17 -18.83
CA ALA A 41 -5.54 2.05 -17.90
C ALA A 41 -5.16 0.74 -18.60
N LYS A 42 -5.33 0.65 -19.93
CA LYS A 42 -4.94 -0.52 -20.74
C LYS A 42 -3.49 -0.90 -20.50
N ARG A 43 -3.28 -2.16 -20.13
CA ARG A 43 -1.96 -2.76 -19.91
C ARG A 43 -1.93 -4.23 -20.30
N GLY A 44 -0.79 -4.69 -20.81
CA GLY A 44 -0.56 -6.08 -21.19
C GLY A 44 -1.63 -6.61 -22.14
N LYS A 45 -2.38 -7.63 -21.67
CA LYS A 45 -3.42 -8.37 -22.42
C LYS A 45 -4.55 -7.51 -22.97
N ILE A 46 -4.83 -6.38 -22.33
CA ILE A 46 -5.99 -5.52 -22.64
C ILE A 46 -5.61 -4.46 -23.70
N MET A 47 -4.33 -4.36 -24.06
CA MET A 47 -3.83 -3.37 -25.02
C MET A 47 -3.61 -4.00 -26.40
N SER A 48 -4.14 -3.38 -27.47
CA SER A 48 -3.91 -3.82 -28.86
C SER A 48 -2.51 -3.40 -29.35
N SER A 49 -1.89 -4.22 -30.20
CA SER A 49 -0.49 -4.06 -30.63
C SER A 49 -0.20 -2.83 -31.51
N SER A 50 -1.25 -2.15 -32.00
CA SER A 50 -1.12 -1.06 -32.98
C SER A 50 -0.77 0.31 -32.38
N SER A 51 -0.98 0.54 -31.08
CA SER A 51 -0.69 1.84 -30.45
C SER A 51 0.70 1.85 -29.79
N LYS A 52 1.74 2.12 -30.59
CA LYS A 52 3.12 2.30 -30.09
C LYS A 52 3.36 3.69 -29.47
N ARG A 53 2.45 4.65 -29.67
CA ARG A 53 2.60 6.01 -29.15
C ARG A 53 2.26 6.03 -27.65
N PHE A 54 3.13 6.61 -26.82
CA PHE A 54 2.94 6.75 -25.36
C PHE A 54 2.82 5.44 -24.54
N THR A 55 3.42 4.35 -25.02
CA THR A 55 3.43 3.06 -24.31
C THR A 55 4.85 2.59 -23.97
N LEU A 56 5.02 2.04 -22.77
CA LEU A 56 6.29 1.55 -22.22
C LEU A 56 6.26 0.03 -22.03
N PRO A 57 7.40 -0.68 -22.11
CA PRO A 57 7.47 -2.10 -21.81
C PRO A 57 6.95 -2.44 -20.42
N GLN A 58 6.14 -3.50 -20.30
CA GLN A 58 5.53 -3.90 -19.04
C GLN A 58 6.58 -4.29 -17.98
N LYS A 59 7.78 -4.74 -18.39
CA LYS A 59 8.92 -5.00 -17.50
C LYS A 59 9.36 -3.78 -16.66
N TYR A 60 8.96 -2.55 -17.02
CA TYR A 60 9.21 -1.35 -16.21
C TYR A 60 8.37 -1.32 -14.92
N PHE A 61 7.39 -2.23 -14.77
CA PHE A 61 7.41 -3.23 -13.70
C PHE A 61 8.42 -3.02 -12.53
N GLY A 62 9.70 -3.28 -12.81
CA GLY A 62 10.74 -3.27 -11.78
C GLY A 62 11.06 -1.87 -11.21
N HIS A 63 10.90 -0.81 -11.99
CA HIS A 63 11.41 0.51 -11.62
C HIS A 63 10.70 1.09 -10.40
N PHE A 64 9.37 1.05 -10.39
CA PHE A 64 8.63 1.59 -9.27
C PHE A 64 8.77 0.71 -8.03
N TYR A 65 8.97 -0.61 -8.13
CA TYR A 65 9.24 -1.44 -6.96
C TYR A 65 10.63 -1.18 -6.38
N ALA A 66 11.63 -0.89 -7.23
CA ALA A 66 12.95 -0.48 -6.77
C ALA A 66 12.89 0.87 -6.04
N VAL A 67 12.23 1.87 -6.64
CA VAL A 67 12.01 3.18 -6.01
C VAL A 67 11.20 3.04 -4.72
N ALA A 68 10.13 2.25 -4.74
CA ALA A 68 9.30 1.97 -3.57
C ALA A 68 10.11 1.36 -2.42
N SER A 69 11.01 0.41 -2.73
CA SER A 69 11.82 -0.26 -1.72
C SER A 69 12.75 0.75 -1.05
N VAL A 70 13.52 1.50 -1.86
CA VAL A 70 14.42 2.54 -1.33
C VAL A 70 13.65 3.58 -0.52
N TRP A 71 12.53 4.08 -1.03
CA TRP A 71 11.72 5.11 -0.39
C TRP A 71 11.07 4.64 0.91
N THR A 72 10.45 3.45 0.90
CA THR A 72 9.78 2.89 2.09
C THR A 72 10.78 2.55 3.16
N THR A 73 11.92 1.94 2.80
CA THR A 73 12.99 1.63 3.76
C THR A 73 13.58 2.92 4.34
N PHE A 74 13.79 3.97 3.53
CA PHE A 74 14.24 5.26 4.03
C PHE A 74 13.27 5.84 5.07
N LEU A 75 11.98 5.91 4.74
CA LEU A 75 10.94 6.38 5.66
C LEU A 75 10.85 5.53 6.93
N LEU A 76 10.94 4.20 6.79
CA LEU A 76 10.91 3.27 7.92
C LEU A 76 12.08 3.52 8.87
N VAL A 77 13.31 3.54 8.35
CA VAL A 77 14.52 3.73 9.14
C VAL A 77 14.52 5.11 9.79
N SER A 78 14.21 6.18 9.05
CA SER A 78 14.18 7.53 9.62
C SER A 78 13.13 7.68 10.72
N THR A 79 11.92 7.14 10.50
CA THR A 79 10.82 7.22 11.46
C THR A 79 11.09 6.37 12.70
N TRP A 80 11.67 5.17 12.53
CA TRP A 80 12.04 4.30 13.64
C TRP A 80 13.15 4.93 14.48
N MET A 81 14.19 5.47 13.84
CA MET A 81 15.29 6.15 14.54
C MET A 81 14.79 7.36 15.33
N TYR A 82 13.89 8.16 14.73
CA TYR A 82 13.20 9.23 15.43
C TYR A 82 12.42 8.67 16.64
N ALA A 83 11.57 7.67 16.44
CA ALA A 83 10.76 7.07 17.50
C ALA A 83 11.62 6.52 18.65
N TYR A 84 12.73 5.85 18.33
CA TYR A 84 13.64 5.30 19.32
C TYR A 84 14.34 6.40 20.14
N LYS A 85 14.81 7.47 19.49
CA LYS A 85 15.59 8.53 20.17
C LYS A 85 14.72 9.56 20.91
N THR A 86 13.52 9.85 20.44
CA THR A 86 12.69 10.93 21.00
C THR A 86 11.43 10.42 21.69
N VAL A 87 11.04 9.16 21.45
CA VAL A 87 9.75 8.60 21.85
C VAL A 87 9.89 7.23 22.52
N PRO A 88 10.68 7.06 23.60
CA PRO A 88 10.66 5.80 24.34
C PRO A 88 9.29 5.57 24.98
N ILE A 89 8.66 4.42 24.70
CA ILE A 89 7.41 3.97 25.34
C ILE A 89 7.64 3.56 26.81
N VAL A 90 8.90 3.45 27.25
CA VAL A 90 9.24 3.05 28.62
C VAL A 90 9.04 4.23 29.58
N SER A 91 7.81 4.39 30.07
CA SER A 91 7.54 4.90 31.41
C SER A 91 6.16 4.44 31.91
N LYS A 92 6.21 3.42 32.79
CA LYS A 92 5.16 2.86 33.68
C LYS A 92 4.02 2.03 33.05
N PRO A 93 3.60 0.92 33.71
CA PRO A 93 2.48 0.11 33.27
C PRO A 93 1.18 0.87 33.56
N PHE A 94 0.51 1.38 32.52
CA PHE A 94 -0.80 2.00 32.70
C PHE A 94 -1.91 0.94 32.61
N HIS A 95 -2.68 0.87 33.70
CA HIS A 95 -3.86 0.05 33.90
C HIS A 95 -4.89 0.23 32.77
N TYR A 96 -5.55 -0.88 32.43
CA TYR A 96 -6.60 -1.07 31.41
C TYR A 96 -7.87 -0.17 31.51
N SER A 97 -7.89 0.88 32.36
CA SER A 97 -9.11 1.62 32.67
C SER A 97 -9.55 2.62 31.59
N THR A 98 -8.70 2.99 30.63
CA THR A 98 -9.05 3.97 29.58
C THR A 98 -9.84 3.37 28.42
N PHE A 99 -9.88 2.05 28.28
CA PHE A 99 -10.66 1.40 27.21
C PHE A 99 -12.16 1.31 27.55
N ALA A 100 -12.51 1.22 28.83
CA ALA A 100 -13.91 1.21 29.28
C ALA A 100 -14.61 2.56 29.06
N SER A 101 -13.88 3.68 29.16
CA SER A 101 -14.44 5.03 28.95
C SER A 101 -14.60 5.43 27.48
N GLN A 102 -13.95 4.73 26.55
CA GLN A 102 -14.10 5.00 25.10
C GLN A 102 -15.27 4.23 24.47
N ILE A 103 -15.76 3.17 25.13
CA ILE A 103 -16.93 2.40 24.70
C ILE A 103 -18.22 2.96 25.34
N ALA A 104 -18.14 3.53 26.54
CA ALA A 104 -19.26 4.21 27.18
C ALA A 104 -19.34 5.68 26.72
N GLY A 105 -20.17 5.96 25.71
CA GLY A 105 -20.34 7.30 25.14
C GLY A 105 -20.74 8.38 26.14
N GLY A 106 -19.76 9.19 26.58
CA GLY A 106 -19.96 10.39 27.38
C GLY A 106 -19.50 11.63 26.64
N SER A 107 -20.44 12.41 26.13
CA SER A 107 -20.23 13.73 25.55
C SER A 107 -19.96 14.81 26.61
N GLN A 108 -19.09 15.77 26.28
CA GLN A 108 -18.95 17.12 26.85
C GLN A 108 -18.17 17.41 28.16
N ILE A 109 -17.46 16.46 28.79
CA ILE A 109 -16.63 16.78 30.00
C ILE A 109 -15.14 16.44 29.79
N PHE A 110 -14.54 16.82 28.66
CA PHE A 110 -13.13 16.51 28.38
C PHE A 110 -12.40 17.59 27.59
N SER A 111 -12.45 18.84 28.04
CA SER A 111 -11.54 19.89 27.54
C SER A 111 -10.38 20.18 28.50
N TRP A 112 -10.52 19.87 29.79
CA TRP A 112 -9.55 20.27 30.83
C TRP A 112 -8.52 19.20 31.20
N LEU A 113 -8.73 17.93 30.86
CA LEU A 113 -7.76 16.84 31.09
C LEU A 113 -6.79 16.61 29.91
N GLN A 114 -6.97 17.33 28.80
CA GLN A 114 -6.30 17.05 27.51
C GLN A 114 -4.85 17.56 27.43
N SER A 115 -4.40 18.39 28.38
CA SER A 115 -3.05 18.98 28.37
C SER A 115 -1.93 18.02 28.83
N HIS A 116 -2.25 16.91 29.49
CA HIS A 116 -1.26 15.91 29.94
C HIS A 116 -1.28 14.59 29.17
N THR A 117 -2.27 14.35 28.30
CA THR A 117 -2.40 13.13 27.47
C THR A 117 -1.84 13.27 26.05
N ALA A 118 -1.77 14.49 25.52
CA ALA A 118 -1.26 14.78 24.17
C ALA A 118 0.15 14.22 23.86
N PRO A 119 1.12 14.19 24.81
CA PRO A 119 2.43 13.61 24.53
C PRO A 119 2.35 12.11 24.26
N VAL A 120 1.53 11.37 25.03
CA VAL A 120 1.45 9.90 24.99
C VAL A 120 0.74 9.41 23.72
N GLU A 121 -0.35 10.07 23.32
CA GLU A 121 -1.06 9.73 22.08
C GLU A 121 -0.18 9.95 20.84
N TYR A 122 0.58 11.04 20.83
CA TYR A 122 1.57 11.29 19.79
C TYR A 122 2.64 10.19 19.77
N LYS A 123 3.18 9.80 20.93
CA LYS A 123 4.17 8.71 21.04
C LYS A 123 3.68 7.42 20.36
N TYR A 124 2.45 7.04 20.70
CA TYR A 124 1.82 5.85 20.15
C TYR A 124 1.58 5.96 18.64
N SER A 125 1.19 7.16 18.16
CA SER A 125 0.98 7.41 16.74
C SER A 125 2.26 7.25 15.91
N VAL A 126 3.42 7.69 16.44
CA VAL A 126 4.72 7.52 15.77
C VAL A 126 5.08 6.03 15.69
N TRP A 127 5.01 5.28 16.79
CA TRP A 127 5.31 3.84 16.78
C TRP A 127 4.34 3.02 15.93
N ARG A 128 3.07 3.43 15.87
CA ARG A 128 2.11 2.87 14.92
C ARG A 128 2.53 3.14 13.48
N SER A 129 3.04 4.34 13.17
CA SER A 129 3.54 4.66 11.82
C SER A 129 4.75 3.79 11.46
N VAL A 130 5.67 3.55 12.39
CA VAL A 130 6.79 2.59 12.23
C VAL A 130 6.26 1.20 11.90
N PHE A 131 5.27 0.71 12.66
CA PHE A 131 4.66 -0.60 12.43
C PHE A 131 4.00 -0.72 11.05
N LEU A 132 3.26 0.30 10.61
CA LEU A 132 2.63 0.32 9.29
C LEU A 132 3.67 0.36 8.17
N LEU A 133 4.73 1.17 8.32
CA LEU A 133 5.86 1.23 7.38
C LEU A 133 6.59 -0.12 7.31
N LEU A 134 6.75 -0.83 8.42
CA LEU A 134 7.35 -2.17 8.44
C LEU A 134 6.53 -3.16 7.62
N LEU A 135 5.20 -3.19 7.81
CA LEU A 135 4.32 -4.02 6.98
C LEU A 135 4.45 -3.65 5.49
N MET A 136 4.44 -2.35 5.18
CA MET A 136 4.56 -1.87 3.80
C MET A 136 5.91 -2.21 3.18
N ASP A 137 7.01 -2.13 3.94
CA ASP A 137 8.36 -2.48 3.50
C ASP A 137 8.45 -3.99 3.15
N VAL A 138 7.91 -4.85 4.01
CA VAL A 138 7.79 -6.30 3.74
C VAL A 138 6.99 -6.57 2.45
N GLN A 139 5.89 -5.85 2.23
CA GLN A 139 5.12 -5.97 0.99
C GLN A 139 5.95 -5.57 -0.22
N VAL A 140 6.56 -4.39 -0.18
CA VAL A 140 7.26 -3.81 -1.32
C VAL A 140 8.52 -4.61 -1.69
N LEU A 141 9.30 -5.05 -0.70
CA LEU A 141 10.48 -5.90 -0.92
C LEU A 141 10.10 -7.23 -1.56
N ARG A 142 9.02 -7.87 -1.08
CA ARG A 142 8.49 -9.09 -1.72
C ARG A 142 8.05 -8.80 -3.16
N ARG A 143 7.34 -7.71 -3.42
CA ARG A 143 6.90 -7.36 -4.78
C ARG A 143 8.07 -7.06 -5.73
N LEU A 144 9.16 -6.47 -5.23
CA LEU A 144 10.41 -6.31 -5.98
C LEU A 144 11.01 -7.69 -6.31
N TYR A 145 11.12 -8.57 -5.32
CA TYR A 145 11.59 -9.94 -5.52
C TYR A 145 10.77 -10.70 -6.57
N GLU A 146 9.43 -10.70 -6.46
CA GLU A 146 8.54 -11.35 -7.43
C GLU A 146 8.71 -10.79 -8.84
N THR A 147 8.94 -9.48 -8.96
CA THR A 147 9.14 -8.82 -10.26
C THR A 147 10.45 -9.24 -10.94
N ILE A 148 11.49 -9.52 -10.15
CA ILE A 148 12.80 -9.95 -10.67
C ILE A 148 12.81 -11.46 -10.97
N TYR A 149 12.23 -12.27 -10.08
CA TYR A 149 12.45 -13.72 -10.09
C TYR A 149 11.22 -14.56 -10.46
N VAL A 150 9.99 -14.03 -10.27
CA VAL A 150 8.75 -14.80 -10.52
C VAL A 150 8.09 -14.39 -11.83
N PHE A 151 8.09 -13.10 -12.18
CA PHE A 151 7.40 -12.62 -13.38
C PHE A 151 8.27 -12.64 -14.63
N ASN A 152 7.88 -13.50 -15.57
CA ASN A 152 8.34 -13.44 -16.95
C ASN A 152 7.42 -12.53 -17.78
N TYR A 153 7.84 -11.27 -17.97
CA TYR A 153 7.13 -10.34 -18.84
C TYR A 153 7.39 -10.68 -20.31
N SER A 154 6.31 -10.88 -21.09
CA SER A 154 6.43 -10.98 -22.55
C SER A 154 7.05 -9.71 -23.12
N SER A 155 7.91 -9.87 -24.13
CA SER A 155 8.57 -8.77 -24.84
C SER A 155 7.58 -7.86 -25.58
N SER A 156 6.40 -8.37 -25.91
CA SER A 156 5.32 -7.63 -26.58
C SER A 156 4.42 -6.86 -25.60
N ALA A 157 4.45 -7.21 -24.31
CA ALA A 157 3.57 -6.64 -23.31
C ALA A 157 3.97 -5.20 -22.98
N ARG A 158 3.03 -4.26 -23.13
CA ARG A 158 3.25 -2.84 -22.85
C ARG A 158 2.16 -2.25 -21.94
N MET A 159 2.45 -1.10 -21.35
CA MET A 159 1.58 -0.33 -20.48
C MET A 159 1.62 1.15 -20.91
N HIS A 160 0.50 1.86 -20.79
CA HIS A 160 0.45 3.28 -21.07
C HIS A 160 1.31 4.11 -20.10
N ILE A 161 1.87 5.23 -20.55
CA ILE A 161 2.73 6.10 -19.72
C ILE A 161 2.00 6.67 -18.50
N LEU A 162 0.70 6.98 -18.62
CA LEU A 162 -0.09 7.43 -17.48
C LEU A 162 -0.20 6.35 -16.41
N GLY A 163 -0.43 5.09 -16.79
CA GLY A 163 -0.42 3.97 -15.84
C GLY A 163 0.94 3.78 -15.16
N TYR A 164 2.04 4.07 -15.87
CA TYR A 164 3.39 4.09 -15.30
C TYR A 164 3.58 5.20 -14.26
N LEU A 165 3.13 6.42 -14.57
CA LEU A 165 3.16 7.55 -13.63
C LEU A 165 2.25 7.34 -12.42
N THR A 166 1.06 6.77 -12.61
CA THR A 166 0.17 6.36 -11.52
C THR A 166 0.85 5.34 -10.61
N GLY A 167 1.61 4.40 -11.17
CA GLY A 167 2.43 3.46 -10.41
C GLY A 167 3.44 4.18 -9.51
N PHE A 168 4.23 5.11 -10.06
CA PHE A 168 5.16 5.90 -9.25
C PHE A 168 4.47 6.72 -8.17
N PHE A 169 3.39 7.41 -8.51
CA PHE A 169 2.59 8.15 -7.53
C PHE A 169 2.15 7.25 -6.38
N PHE A 170 1.59 6.08 -6.69
CA PHE A 170 1.11 5.15 -5.67
C PHE A 170 2.23 4.68 -4.74
N TYR A 171 3.39 4.32 -5.29
CA TYR A 171 4.50 3.78 -4.51
C TYR A 171 5.32 4.84 -3.75
N THR A 172 5.16 6.13 -4.06
CA THR A 172 5.74 7.22 -3.26
C THR A 172 4.74 7.75 -2.23
N ALA A 173 3.49 8.00 -2.65
CA ALA A 173 2.42 8.54 -1.81
C ALA A 173 1.89 7.52 -0.78
N GLY A 174 1.88 6.22 -1.12
CA GLY A 174 1.40 5.14 -0.26
C GLY A 174 2.15 5.08 1.07
N PRO A 175 3.47 4.80 1.06
CA PRO A 175 4.28 4.81 2.29
C PRO A 175 4.25 6.14 3.03
N LEU A 176 4.23 7.26 2.29
CA LEU A 176 4.14 8.59 2.89
C LEU A 176 2.83 8.79 3.66
N SER A 177 1.72 8.25 3.18
CA SER A 177 0.41 8.27 3.85
C SER A 177 0.42 7.57 5.21
N LEU A 178 1.31 6.57 5.40
CA LEU A 178 1.38 5.79 6.63
C LEU A 178 2.09 6.52 7.77
N CYS A 179 2.84 7.59 7.45
CA CYS A 179 3.65 8.34 8.41
C CYS A 179 3.48 9.87 8.30
N CYS A 180 2.57 10.37 7.45
CA CYS A 180 2.46 11.78 7.10
C CYS A 180 2.29 12.71 8.31
N ASN A 181 1.68 12.24 9.40
CA ASN A 181 1.44 13.01 10.62
C ASN A 181 2.70 13.24 11.48
N CYS A 182 3.79 12.51 11.22
CA CYS A 182 5.07 12.67 11.95
C CYS A 182 6.25 13.00 11.03
N ILE A 183 6.03 13.06 9.71
CA ILE A 183 7.04 13.38 8.70
C ILE A 183 7.78 14.70 9.00
N PRO A 184 7.11 15.80 9.36
CA PRO A 184 7.79 17.08 9.57
C PRO A 184 8.82 17.03 10.71
N GLU A 185 8.51 16.33 11.79
CA GLU A 185 9.39 16.16 12.94
C GLU A 185 10.49 15.15 12.64
N VAL A 186 10.17 14.06 11.94
CA VAL A 186 11.17 13.11 11.41
C VAL A 186 12.14 13.83 10.46
N TYR A 187 11.64 14.72 9.59
CA TYR A 187 12.45 15.49 8.67
C TYR A 187 13.40 16.44 9.40
N LYS A 188 12.90 17.18 10.40
CA LYS A 188 13.74 18.02 11.26
C LYS A 188 14.80 17.20 12.00
N PHE A 189 14.42 16.02 12.52
CA PHE A 189 15.34 15.10 13.17
C PHE A 189 16.46 14.65 12.23
N VAL A 190 16.13 14.23 11.00
CA VAL A 190 17.12 13.83 10.00
C VAL A 190 18.03 15.00 9.62
N LEU A 191 17.49 16.20 9.37
CA LEU A 191 18.29 17.38 9.04
C LEU A 191 19.26 17.75 10.15
N ASN A 192 18.80 17.73 11.41
CA ASN A 192 19.64 18.00 12.56
C ASN A 192 20.76 16.97 12.70
N GLY A 193 20.46 15.68 12.50
CA GLY A 193 21.46 14.62 12.50
C GLY A 193 22.51 14.78 11.39
N VAL A 194 22.10 15.21 10.19
CA VAL A 194 23.02 15.51 9.08
C VAL A 194 23.89 16.73 9.40
N ALA A 195 23.30 17.80 9.95
CA ALA A 195 24.05 18.99 10.34
C ALA A 195 25.07 18.68 11.44
N GLU A 196 24.68 17.89 12.45
CA GLU A 196 25.57 17.43 13.51
C GLU A 196 26.71 16.58 12.96
N PHE A 197 26.43 15.64 12.04
CA PHE A 197 27.46 14.86 11.36
C PHE A 197 28.46 15.73 10.59
N ILE A 198 27.98 16.78 9.90
CA ILE A 198 28.82 17.72 9.14
C ILE A 198 29.70 18.55 10.08
N VAL A 199 29.15 19.05 11.20
CA VAL A 199 29.85 19.94 12.12
C VAL A 199 30.84 19.20 13.02
N ILE A 200 30.43 18.07 13.59
CA ILE A 200 31.21 17.31 14.58
C ILE A 200 32.22 16.36 13.89
N GLY A 201 31.87 15.86 12.70
CA GLY A 201 32.68 14.89 11.95
C GLY A 201 32.61 13.47 12.52
N LYS A 202 32.77 12.47 11.64
CA LYS A 202 32.61 11.02 11.94
C LYS A 202 33.38 10.55 13.18
N ASN A 203 34.56 11.09 13.44
CA ASN A 203 35.49 10.59 14.48
C ASN A 203 35.15 11.05 15.90
N ARG A 204 34.18 11.96 16.06
CA ARG A 204 33.77 12.50 17.37
C ARG A 204 32.31 12.18 17.73
N MET A 205 31.61 11.43 16.87
CA MET A 205 30.26 10.99 17.21
C MET A 205 30.31 9.88 18.26
N PRO A 206 29.44 9.92 19.28
CA PRO A 206 29.32 8.81 20.22
C PRO A 206 29.00 7.52 19.47
N ALA A 207 29.59 6.40 19.91
CA ALA A 207 29.28 5.10 19.35
C ALA A 207 27.78 4.84 19.45
N PHE A 208 27.17 4.38 18.35
CA PHE A 208 25.76 4.04 18.35
C PHE A 208 25.58 2.68 19.03
N GLU A 209 25.38 2.70 20.34
CA GLU A 209 25.00 1.52 21.13
C GLU A 209 23.49 1.29 20.92
N LEU A 210 23.15 0.27 20.14
CA LEU A 210 21.78 -0.16 19.89
C LEU A 210 21.44 -1.33 20.81
N ASP A 211 20.57 -1.09 21.78
CA ASP A 211 19.91 -2.18 22.51
C ASP A 211 18.76 -2.71 21.64
N TRP A 212 18.96 -3.89 21.07
CA TRP A 212 17.96 -4.58 20.24
C TRP A 212 16.62 -4.77 20.94
N TRP A 213 16.62 -4.95 22.26
CA TRP A 213 15.41 -5.20 23.02
C TRP A 213 14.59 -3.91 23.17
N GLU A 214 15.24 -2.81 23.55
CA GLU A 214 14.59 -1.49 23.60
C GLU A 214 14.09 -1.02 22.23
N PHE A 215 14.77 -1.44 21.17
CA PHE A 215 14.42 -1.12 19.79
C PHE A 215 13.10 -1.77 19.33
N VAL A 216 12.74 -2.94 19.88
CA VAL A 216 11.59 -3.76 19.43
C VAL A 216 10.43 -3.76 20.43
N ILE A 217 10.67 -3.66 21.74
CA ILE A 217 9.62 -3.63 22.78
C ILE A 217 8.44 -2.70 22.45
N PRO A 218 8.67 -1.46 21.96
CA PRO A 218 7.57 -0.54 21.64
C PRO A 218 6.57 -1.08 20.61
N LEU A 219 7.01 -1.91 19.66
CA LEU A 219 6.14 -2.54 18.67
C LEU A 219 5.26 -3.62 19.30
N VAL A 220 5.81 -4.40 20.24
CA VAL A 220 5.06 -5.45 20.97
C VAL A 220 4.00 -4.84 21.88
N LYS A 221 4.26 -3.63 22.40
CA LYS A 221 3.32 -2.87 23.23
C LYS A 221 2.20 -2.17 22.45
N LEU A 222 2.17 -2.30 21.12
CA LEU A 222 1.04 -1.81 20.33
C LEU A 222 -0.22 -2.61 20.66
N GLY A 223 -1.37 -1.94 20.49
CA GLY A 223 -2.68 -2.48 20.79
C GLY A 223 -3.08 -3.64 19.89
N TRP A 224 -4.12 -4.36 20.32
CA TRP A 224 -4.66 -5.53 19.64
C TRP A 224 -5.11 -5.25 18.19
N LEU A 225 -5.57 -4.03 17.88
CA LEU A 225 -5.94 -3.63 16.51
C LEU A 225 -4.75 -3.70 15.54
N GLN A 226 -3.53 -3.36 15.97
CA GLN A 226 -2.33 -3.45 15.15
C GLN A 226 -2.03 -4.90 14.77
N TRP A 227 -2.13 -5.80 15.73
CA TRP A 227 -1.88 -7.23 15.52
C TRP A 227 -2.98 -7.92 14.72
N ILE A 228 -4.26 -7.57 14.94
CA ILE A 228 -5.36 -8.03 14.07
C ILE A 228 -5.16 -7.54 12.63
N GLY A 229 -4.83 -6.27 12.46
CA GLY A 229 -4.54 -5.69 11.15
C GLY A 229 -3.37 -6.38 10.47
N ALA A 230 -2.31 -6.69 11.21
CA ALA A 230 -1.17 -7.47 10.70
C ALA A 230 -1.55 -8.91 10.32
N ALA A 231 -2.40 -9.58 11.10
CA ALA A 231 -2.88 -10.92 10.76
C ALA A 231 -3.69 -10.92 9.45
N ILE A 232 -4.60 -9.95 9.27
CA ILE A 232 -5.34 -9.75 8.01
C ILE A 232 -4.40 -9.41 6.86
N PHE A 233 -3.41 -8.55 7.12
CA PHE A 233 -2.38 -8.17 6.15
C PHE A 233 -1.62 -9.40 5.65
N PHE A 234 -1.10 -10.23 6.55
CA PHE A 234 -0.33 -11.43 6.19
C PHE A 234 -1.20 -12.49 5.53
N TRP A 235 -2.47 -12.60 5.90
CA TRP A 235 -3.43 -13.47 5.20
C TRP A 235 -3.58 -13.07 3.73
N GLY A 236 -3.83 -11.79 3.44
CA GLY A 236 -3.87 -11.25 2.08
C GLY A 236 -2.52 -11.42 1.36
N TRP A 237 -1.42 -11.16 2.05
CA TRP A 237 -0.06 -11.28 1.51
C TRP A 237 0.25 -12.71 1.04
N ILE A 238 -0.10 -13.74 1.83
CA ILE A 238 0.13 -15.15 1.48
C ILE A 238 -0.67 -15.55 0.24
N HIS A 239 -1.96 -15.19 0.19
CA HIS A 239 -2.80 -15.47 -0.98
C HIS A 239 -2.32 -14.74 -2.23
N GLN A 240 -1.86 -13.49 -2.08
CA GLN A 240 -1.30 -12.74 -3.18
C GLN A 240 -0.02 -13.41 -3.72
N LEU A 241 0.88 -13.85 -2.82
CA LEU A 241 2.11 -14.57 -3.18
C LEU A 241 1.80 -15.86 -3.96
N ARG A 242 0.85 -16.66 -3.46
CA ARG A 242 0.41 -17.90 -4.14
C ARG A 242 -0.18 -17.61 -5.52
N CYS A 243 -1.02 -16.58 -5.64
CA CYS A 243 -1.61 -16.19 -6.93
C CYS A 243 -0.54 -15.73 -7.92
N HIS A 244 0.49 -15.00 -7.46
CA HIS A 244 1.59 -14.58 -8.32
C HIS A 244 2.49 -15.73 -8.75
N ALA A 245 2.77 -16.69 -7.86
CA ALA A 245 3.49 -17.90 -8.22
C ALA A 245 2.75 -18.71 -9.30
N ILE A 246 1.42 -18.86 -9.17
CA ILE A 246 0.57 -19.50 -10.20
C ILE A 246 0.66 -18.73 -11.52
N LEU A 247 0.53 -17.39 -11.49
CA LEU A 247 0.60 -16.60 -12.72
C LEU A 247 1.99 -16.61 -13.37
N GLY A 248 3.05 -16.73 -12.57
CA GLY A 248 4.43 -16.86 -13.02
C GLY A 248 4.69 -18.20 -13.70
N SER A 249 4.24 -19.30 -13.10
CA SER A 249 4.47 -20.67 -13.61
C SER A 249 3.81 -20.90 -14.97
N LEU A 250 2.67 -20.25 -15.23
CA LEU A 250 2.00 -20.28 -16.55
C LEU A 250 2.85 -19.68 -17.68
N ARG A 251 3.99 -19.05 -17.38
CA ARG A 251 4.88 -18.38 -18.34
C ARG A 251 6.32 -18.90 -18.30
N GLU A 252 6.57 -20.04 -17.66
CA GLU A 252 7.91 -20.63 -17.60
C GLU A 252 8.41 -21.10 -18.98
N ASN A 253 7.51 -21.63 -19.80
CA ASN A 253 7.84 -22.06 -21.16
C ASN A 253 7.91 -20.86 -22.12
N LYS A 254 9.14 -20.37 -22.38
CA LYS A 254 9.40 -19.22 -23.27
C LYS A 254 8.83 -19.38 -24.69
N ALA A 255 8.71 -20.60 -25.19
CA ALA A 255 8.11 -20.90 -26.50
C ALA A 255 6.59 -20.60 -26.56
N GLN A 256 5.91 -20.56 -25.41
CA GLN A 256 4.48 -20.29 -25.27
C GLN A 256 4.20 -19.04 -24.42
N ALA A 257 5.21 -18.21 -24.12
CA ALA A 257 5.07 -17.06 -23.22
C ALA A 257 4.08 -15.99 -23.71
N ASP A 258 3.75 -16.00 -25.01
CA ASP A 258 2.77 -15.12 -25.64
C ASP A 258 1.35 -15.71 -25.66
N GLU A 259 1.19 -17.01 -25.40
CA GLU A 259 -0.10 -17.67 -25.31
C GLU A 259 -0.69 -17.49 -23.90
N TYR A 260 -1.97 -17.10 -23.85
CA TYR A 260 -2.65 -16.90 -22.57
C TYR A 260 -3.32 -18.20 -22.13
N VAL A 261 -3.16 -18.55 -20.85
CA VAL A 261 -3.77 -19.72 -20.21
C VAL A 261 -4.71 -19.28 -19.09
N ILE A 262 -5.78 -20.04 -18.86
CA ILE A 262 -6.71 -19.83 -17.75
C ILE A 262 -6.03 -20.27 -16.44
N PRO A 263 -5.87 -19.39 -15.44
CA PRO A 263 -5.27 -19.77 -14.16
C PRO A 263 -6.22 -20.62 -13.32
N HIS A 264 -5.66 -21.60 -12.60
CA HIS A 264 -6.34 -22.47 -11.66
C HIS A 264 -5.53 -22.59 -10.36
N GLY A 265 -6.22 -22.84 -9.24
CA GLY A 265 -5.61 -22.91 -7.91
C GLY A 265 -5.94 -21.70 -7.04
N ASP A 266 -5.80 -21.85 -5.72
CA ASP A 266 -6.18 -20.83 -4.73
C ASP A 266 -7.56 -20.18 -5.01
N TRP A 267 -7.70 -18.87 -4.82
CA TRP A 267 -8.91 -18.11 -5.09
C TRP A 267 -9.25 -17.94 -6.58
N PHE A 268 -8.42 -18.41 -7.53
CA PHE A 268 -8.81 -18.42 -8.96
C PHE A 268 -10.02 -19.33 -9.23
N LYS A 269 -10.37 -20.21 -8.29
CA LYS A 269 -11.60 -21.01 -8.36
C LYS A 269 -12.88 -20.16 -8.21
N ILE A 270 -12.78 -18.98 -7.59
CA ILE A 270 -13.92 -18.15 -7.20
C ILE A 270 -13.96 -16.85 -8.02
N VAL A 271 -12.81 -16.19 -8.18
CA VAL A 271 -12.72 -14.89 -8.85
C VAL A 271 -11.63 -14.90 -9.93
N SER A 272 -11.75 -14.00 -10.90
CA SER A 272 -10.86 -13.94 -12.06
C SER A 272 -9.52 -13.27 -11.75
N SER A 273 -9.54 -12.30 -10.82
CA SER A 273 -8.35 -11.56 -10.40
C SER A 273 -8.12 -11.65 -8.88
N PRO A 274 -7.88 -12.85 -8.32
CA PRO A 274 -7.73 -13.05 -6.87
C PRO A 274 -6.51 -12.36 -6.28
N HIS A 275 -5.44 -12.15 -7.05
CA HIS A 275 -4.28 -11.39 -6.63
C HIS A 275 -4.61 -9.91 -6.32
N TYR A 276 -5.59 -9.33 -7.02
CA TYR A 276 -6.10 -8.00 -6.72
C TYR A 276 -7.01 -8.02 -5.49
N LEU A 277 -7.86 -9.04 -5.32
CA LEU A 277 -8.65 -9.23 -4.10
C LEU A 277 -7.74 -9.37 -2.87
N ALA A 278 -6.69 -10.18 -2.97
CA ALA A 278 -5.71 -10.39 -1.92
C ALA A 278 -4.98 -9.09 -1.55
N GLU A 279 -4.70 -8.22 -2.54
CA GLU A 279 -4.16 -6.89 -2.28
C GLU A 279 -5.16 -5.97 -1.57
N ILE A 280 -6.44 -6.01 -1.92
CA ILE A 280 -7.48 -5.28 -1.16
C ILE A 280 -7.51 -5.76 0.30
N VAL A 281 -7.48 -7.08 0.54
CA VAL A 281 -7.44 -7.65 1.90
C VAL A 281 -6.19 -7.17 2.66
N LEU A 282 -5.04 -7.14 2.00
CA LEU A 282 -3.79 -6.66 2.60
C LEU A 282 -3.89 -5.19 3.03
N TYR A 283 -4.37 -4.29 2.18
CA TYR A 283 -4.55 -2.88 2.54
C TYR A 283 -5.69 -2.65 3.55
N PHE A 284 -6.69 -3.53 3.58
CA PHE A 284 -7.68 -3.52 4.66
C PHE A 284 -7.02 -3.85 6.00
N GLY A 285 -6.08 -4.80 6.03
CA GLY A 285 -5.23 -5.06 7.19
C GLY A 285 -4.44 -3.82 7.64
N VAL A 286 -3.83 -3.08 6.70
CA VAL A 286 -3.15 -1.80 6.99
C VAL A 286 -4.11 -0.77 7.60
N LEU A 287 -5.33 -0.65 7.05
CA LEU A 287 -6.35 0.26 7.57
C LEU A 287 -6.74 -0.09 9.01
N ILE A 288 -6.96 -1.37 9.31
CA ILE A 288 -7.27 -1.83 10.68
C ILE A 288 -6.07 -1.59 11.61
N ALA A 289 -4.85 -1.90 11.15
CA ALA A 289 -3.63 -1.67 11.93
C ALA A 289 -3.40 -0.18 12.24
N SER A 290 -3.88 0.73 11.38
CA SER A 290 -3.84 2.17 11.65
C SER A 290 -4.79 2.63 12.77
N GLY A 291 -5.75 1.79 13.16
CA GLY A 291 -6.83 2.13 14.09
C GLY A 291 -8.03 2.82 13.42
N GLY A 292 -8.04 2.96 12.08
CA GLY A 292 -9.21 3.34 11.30
C GLY A 292 -9.68 4.81 11.42
N ARG A 293 -8.91 5.67 12.09
CA ARG A 293 -9.27 7.09 12.32
C ARG A 293 -8.62 8.06 11.32
N ASP A 294 -7.58 7.64 10.60
CA ASP A 294 -6.85 8.52 9.70
C ASP A 294 -7.50 8.57 8.30
N LEU A 295 -8.02 9.74 7.93
CA LEU A 295 -8.61 9.99 6.63
C LEU A 295 -7.63 9.73 5.47
N THR A 296 -6.34 10.02 5.64
CA THR A 296 -5.33 9.82 4.58
C THR A 296 -5.19 8.33 4.26
N ILE A 297 -5.24 7.46 5.28
CA ILE A 297 -5.16 6.00 5.12
C ILE A 297 -6.46 5.45 4.51
N TRP A 298 -7.61 6.03 4.86
CA TRP A 298 -8.87 5.73 4.17
C TRP A 298 -8.82 6.08 2.69
N LEU A 299 -8.31 7.26 2.33
CA LEU A 299 -8.17 7.68 0.94
C LEU A 299 -7.23 6.77 0.14
N LEU A 300 -6.09 6.36 0.74
CA LEU A 300 -5.21 5.33 0.17
C LEU A 300 -5.98 4.02 -0.06
N PHE A 301 -6.71 3.53 0.94
CA PHE A 301 -7.48 2.28 0.82
C PHE A 301 -8.55 2.36 -0.27
N ILE A 302 -9.31 3.45 -0.34
CA ILE A 302 -10.34 3.65 -1.36
C ILE A 302 -9.72 3.71 -2.75
N PHE A 303 -8.56 4.36 -2.92
CA PHE A 303 -7.82 4.34 -4.18
C PHE A 303 -7.45 2.91 -4.59
N VAL A 304 -6.90 2.11 -3.66
CA VAL A 304 -6.54 0.71 -3.90
C VAL A 304 -7.77 -0.07 -4.37
N VAL A 305 -8.88 0.02 -3.65
CA VAL A 305 -10.13 -0.68 -3.99
C VAL A 305 -10.62 -0.24 -5.37
N ALA A 306 -10.77 1.05 -5.61
CA ALA A 306 -11.29 1.58 -6.87
C ALA A 306 -10.43 1.14 -8.07
N ASN A 307 -9.12 1.32 -7.97
CA ASN A 307 -8.18 0.98 -9.05
C ASN A 307 -8.15 -0.54 -9.33
N LEU A 308 -8.13 -1.37 -8.28
CA LEU A 308 -8.04 -2.82 -8.43
C LEU A 308 -9.36 -3.45 -8.88
N VAL A 309 -10.50 -2.95 -8.39
CA VAL A 309 -11.82 -3.40 -8.86
C VAL A 309 -12.02 -3.03 -10.33
N PHE A 310 -11.66 -1.81 -10.73
CA PHE A 310 -11.71 -1.38 -12.13
C PHE A 310 -10.84 -2.27 -13.02
N ALA A 311 -9.58 -2.52 -12.63
CA ALA A 311 -8.68 -3.39 -13.37
C ALA A 311 -9.15 -4.85 -13.43
N ALA A 312 -9.78 -5.36 -12.37
CA ALA A 312 -10.30 -6.72 -12.33
C ALA A 312 -11.52 -6.91 -13.24
N ALA A 313 -12.43 -5.92 -13.29
CA ALA A 313 -13.59 -5.93 -14.17
C ALA A 313 -13.17 -6.07 -15.63
N GLU A 314 -12.17 -5.29 -16.05
CA GLU A 314 -11.65 -5.34 -17.41
C GLU A 314 -10.90 -6.64 -17.71
N THR A 315 -10.17 -7.16 -16.73
CA THR A 315 -9.50 -8.46 -16.85
C THR A 315 -10.52 -9.59 -17.01
N HIS A 316 -11.62 -9.55 -16.25
CA HIS A 316 -12.70 -10.54 -16.34
C HIS A 316 -13.42 -10.49 -17.70
N ARG A 317 -13.79 -9.29 -18.16
CA ARG A 317 -14.37 -9.07 -19.50
C ARG A 317 -13.45 -9.54 -20.62
N TRP A 318 -12.14 -9.39 -20.45
CA TRP A 318 -11.16 -9.90 -21.41
C TRP A 318 -11.14 -11.42 -21.43
N TYR A 319 -11.14 -12.10 -20.27
CA TYR A 319 -11.18 -13.56 -20.20
C TYR A 319 -12.43 -14.15 -20.86
N LEU A 320 -13.61 -13.59 -20.58
CA LEU A 320 -14.89 -14.02 -21.17
C LEU A 320 -14.92 -13.89 -22.71
N ARG A 321 -14.25 -12.88 -23.26
CA ARG A 321 -14.15 -12.69 -24.73
C ARG A 321 -13.09 -13.56 -25.38
N LYS A 322 -12.00 -13.88 -24.65
CA LYS A 322 -10.85 -14.59 -25.19
C LYS A 322 -11.03 -16.10 -25.18
N PHE A 323 -11.68 -16.65 -24.16
CA PHE A 323 -11.81 -18.10 -23.97
C PHE A 323 -13.29 -18.51 -23.99
N GLU A 324 -13.66 -19.32 -24.98
CA GLU A 324 -15.02 -19.89 -25.06
C GLU A 324 -15.32 -20.79 -23.84
N ASN A 325 -14.31 -21.51 -23.34
CA ASN A 325 -14.41 -22.42 -22.21
C ASN A 325 -14.09 -21.76 -20.84
N TYR A 326 -14.18 -20.42 -20.73
CA TYR A 326 -13.94 -19.76 -19.45
C TYR A 326 -15.03 -20.11 -18.41
N PRO A 327 -14.68 -20.43 -17.15
CA PRO A 327 -15.67 -20.75 -16.13
C PRO A 327 -16.62 -19.59 -15.84
N ARG A 328 -17.91 -19.74 -16.20
CA ARG A 328 -18.93 -18.70 -16.06
C ARG A 328 -19.34 -18.40 -14.62
N ASN A 329 -19.01 -19.28 -13.69
CA ASN A 329 -19.27 -19.11 -12.26
C ASN A 329 -18.23 -18.23 -11.56
N ARG A 330 -17.10 -17.90 -12.22
CA ARG A 330 -16.10 -16.99 -11.65
C ARG A 330 -16.62 -15.56 -11.70
N LEU A 331 -16.46 -14.85 -10.60
CA LEU A 331 -16.72 -13.41 -10.51
C LEU A 331 -15.48 -12.59 -10.92
N ALA A 332 -15.62 -11.27 -11.02
CA ALA A 332 -14.51 -10.40 -11.38
C ALA A 332 -13.49 -10.29 -10.24
N ILE A 333 -13.94 -9.94 -9.02
CA ILE A 333 -13.05 -9.70 -7.88
C ILE A 333 -13.67 -9.87 -6.49
N ILE A 334 -14.93 -9.46 -6.24
CA ILE A 334 -15.58 -9.58 -4.93
C ILE A 334 -16.38 -10.87 -4.90
N PRO A 335 -15.99 -11.86 -4.08
CA PRO A 335 -16.74 -13.10 -3.96
C PRO A 335 -18.21 -12.85 -3.64
N PHE A 336 -19.09 -13.55 -4.36
CA PHE A 336 -20.54 -13.50 -4.20
C PHE A 336 -21.22 -12.15 -4.46
N VAL A 337 -20.50 -11.14 -4.96
CA VAL A 337 -21.05 -9.82 -5.28
C VAL A 337 -20.71 -9.38 -6.70
N TYR A 338 -19.43 -9.38 -7.09
CA TYR A 338 -18.99 -8.79 -8.36
C TYR A 338 -17.75 -9.43 -8.97
#